data_AF-A0A1Y5TMK4-F1
#
_entry.id   AF-A0A1Y5TMK4-F1
#
_cell.length_a   1.000
_cell.length_b   1.000
_cell.length_c   1.000
_cell.angle_alpha   90.00
_cell.angle_beta   90.00
_cell.angle_gamma   90.00
#
_symmetry.space_group_name_H-M   'P 1'
#
loop_
_entity.id
_entity.type
_entity.pdbx_description
1 polymer ?
#
loop_
_entity_poly.entity_id
_entity_poly.type
_entity_poly.pdbx_seq_one_letter_code
_entity_poly.pdbx_strand_id
1 'polypeptide(L)'
;MIRTLHRWPGLLALALVTILSLSGAALSVFPAVERITAPQVETGLTVATLAERIQVVYPGVEQIRRSPSGRITAYWFDQGAPGAAVIDPATGAGVASADPNQALRWLTNFHRSLFLGDGGRIAMAAGAAAMLVLSLSGAMLVVRRAGGWRHWFASLRGPFTGRLHVEIARIAVIGLVLSSTTALWMTASTFDLLPDGGVLPVAPAEVSGETGFAPGRMPTLRRTPVAELRELSFPYPGDATDVFTLKTDRGTGYLDQGDGALLAWADLTGWERVSETIYMLHTGQGAATLGLVLGLMALGVPAMGATGVLVWLAGRPGRPRIRGNQPAGRAETILLVGSEGGSTWGFAATLHAALTKAGQSVHVGPMSGFGPERYTNARRIILLAATYGDGAAPASAKGFLDRLNATDRAPDIPLAVLGFGDRSFPAYCAFAKSVATAAEAKGWPELLPLDTIDRQSPQDFARWGGALGDALWIELELTHQPVQPQNDHADPRLAPRLRRRGAGPDRHPPLRVSPRLARATAARGRVRTVPDG
;
A
#
# COMPACT_ATOMS: atom_id res chain seq x y z
N MET A 1 -5.54 10.51 -15.41
CA MET A 1 -4.17 10.91 -14.99
C MET A 1 -3.71 10.25 -13.69
N ILE A 2 -4.52 10.20 -12.61
CA ILE A 2 -4.07 9.65 -11.30
C ILE A 2 -3.88 8.12 -11.32
N ARG A 3 -4.76 7.35 -11.99
CA ARG A 3 -4.59 5.89 -12.13
C ARG A 3 -3.31 5.50 -12.89
N THR A 4 -2.95 6.26 -13.93
CA THR A 4 -1.70 6.06 -14.67
C THR A 4 -0.48 6.40 -13.81
N LEU A 5 -0.57 7.46 -13.00
CA LEU A 5 0.45 7.86 -12.02
C LEU A 5 0.63 6.82 -10.90
N HIS A 6 -0.40 6.04 -10.58
CA HIS A 6 -0.30 4.97 -9.59
C HIS A 6 0.18 3.65 -10.21
N ARG A 7 -0.37 3.27 -11.37
CA ARG A 7 -0.10 1.98 -12.05
C ARG A 7 1.35 1.83 -12.47
N TRP A 8 1.92 2.82 -13.17
CA TRP A 8 3.23 2.67 -13.78
C TRP A 8 4.38 2.70 -12.77
N PRO A 9 4.45 3.70 -11.86
CA PRO A 9 5.41 3.66 -10.76
C PRO A 9 5.25 2.41 -9.90
N GLY A 10 4.01 1.95 -9.68
CA GLY A 10 3.74 0.76 -8.87
C GLY A 10 4.36 -0.50 -9.45
N LEU A 11 4.29 -0.68 -10.78
CA LEU A 11 4.86 -1.85 -11.46
C LEU A 11 6.38 -1.72 -11.63
N LEU A 12 6.87 -0.53 -11.98
CA LEU A 12 8.29 -0.29 -12.22
C LEU A 12 9.10 -0.34 -10.92
N ALA A 13 8.56 0.22 -9.83
CA ALA A 13 9.23 0.28 -8.55
C ALA A 13 8.94 -0.94 -7.66
N LEU A 14 8.06 -1.87 -8.07
CA LEU A 14 7.51 -2.94 -7.23
C LEU A 14 8.58 -3.71 -6.45
N ALA A 15 9.62 -4.18 -7.15
CA ALA A 15 10.70 -4.95 -6.54
C ALA A 15 11.42 -4.13 -5.47
N LEU A 16 11.79 -2.90 -5.80
CA LEU A 16 12.52 -2.00 -4.90
C LEU A 16 11.68 -1.62 -3.68
N VAL A 17 10.43 -1.21 -3.86
CA VAL A 17 9.55 -0.83 -2.73
C VAL A 17 9.21 -2.03 -1.85
N THR A 18 9.13 -3.23 -2.43
CA THR A 18 8.97 -4.48 -1.66
C THR A 18 10.19 -4.73 -0.79
N ILE A 19 11.40 -4.65 -1.35
CA ILE A 19 12.67 -4.78 -0.60
C ILE A 19 12.76 -3.73 0.52
N LEU A 20 12.45 -2.47 0.21
CA LEU A 20 12.46 -1.36 1.17
C LEU A 20 11.48 -1.62 2.33
N SER A 21 10.26 -2.06 2.01
CA SER A 21 9.24 -2.34 3.01
C SER A 21 9.56 -3.55 3.90
N LEU A 22 10.09 -4.63 3.34
CA LEU A 22 10.46 -5.83 4.09
C LEU A 22 11.65 -5.59 5.01
N SER A 23 12.68 -4.88 4.51
CA SER A 23 13.83 -4.51 5.33
C SER A 23 13.47 -3.52 6.43
N GLY A 24 12.61 -2.53 6.16
CA GLY A 24 12.10 -1.61 7.17
C GLY A 24 11.24 -2.31 8.23
N ALA A 25 10.36 -3.24 7.81
CA ALA A 25 9.56 -4.04 8.73
C ALA A 25 10.45 -4.91 9.64
N ALA A 26 11.51 -5.52 9.10
CA ALA A 26 12.47 -6.29 9.90
C ALA A 26 13.26 -5.40 10.89
N LEU A 27 13.68 -4.19 10.47
CA LEU A 27 14.37 -3.23 11.36
C LEU A 27 13.48 -2.75 12.50
N SER A 28 12.17 -2.64 12.28
CA SER A 28 11.21 -2.13 13.27
C SER A 28 11.13 -2.95 14.57
N VAL A 29 11.59 -4.21 14.53
CA VAL A 29 11.55 -5.14 15.67
C VAL A 29 12.67 -4.84 16.67
N PHE A 30 13.82 -4.33 16.21
CA PHE A 30 15.01 -4.18 17.05
C PHE A 30 14.85 -3.18 18.21
N PRO A 31 14.24 -1.99 18.03
CA PRO A 31 13.98 -1.09 19.15
C PRO A 31 13.10 -1.70 20.23
N ALA A 32 12.14 -2.56 19.85
CA ALA A 32 11.28 -3.27 20.79
C ALA A 32 12.04 -4.35 21.57
N VAL A 33 12.85 -5.14 20.87
CA VAL A 33 13.72 -6.15 21.51
C VAL A 33 14.68 -5.48 22.49
N GLU A 34 15.37 -4.43 22.06
CA GLU A 34 16.33 -3.71 22.91
C GLU A 34 15.67 -3.11 24.15
N ARG A 35 14.45 -2.56 24.04
CA ARG A 35 13.70 -2.03 25.18
C ARG A 35 13.34 -3.12 26.20
N ILE A 36 13.00 -4.32 25.74
CA ILE A 36 12.61 -5.45 26.60
C ILE A 36 13.84 -6.07 27.27
N THR A 37 15.00 -6.09 26.59
CA THR A 37 16.22 -6.69 27.12
C THR A 37 17.10 -5.70 27.91
N ALA A 38 16.90 -4.39 27.77
CA ALA A 38 17.67 -3.39 28.49
C ALA A 38 17.37 -3.42 30.00
N PRO A 39 18.40 -3.37 30.87
CA PRO A 39 18.23 -3.15 32.30
C PRO A 39 17.42 -1.87 32.56
N GLN A 40 16.44 -1.94 33.45
CA GLN A 40 15.56 -0.81 33.74
C GLN A 40 16.25 0.17 34.71
N VAL A 41 16.14 1.46 34.41
CA VAL A 41 16.67 2.52 35.26
C VAL A 41 15.69 2.80 36.40
N GLU A 42 16.19 2.82 37.62
CA GLU A 42 15.42 3.22 38.80
C GLU A 42 14.90 4.66 38.67
N THR A 43 13.69 4.91 39.16
CA THR A 43 13.07 6.24 39.07
C THR A 43 13.87 7.25 39.88
N GLY A 44 14.25 8.36 39.26
CA GLY A 44 15.03 9.41 39.93
C GLY A 44 16.54 9.16 39.99
N LEU A 45 17.06 8.11 39.34
CA LEU A 45 18.52 7.94 39.22
C LEU A 45 19.15 9.14 38.48
N THR A 46 20.18 9.73 39.08
CA THR A 46 20.91 10.89 38.53
C THR A 46 22.15 10.44 37.77
N VAL A 47 22.60 11.26 36.82
CA VAL A 47 23.83 10.99 36.07
C VAL A 47 25.04 10.89 37.00
N ALA A 48 25.08 11.71 38.06
CA ALA A 48 26.12 11.66 39.09
C ALA A 48 26.22 10.28 39.75
N THR A 49 25.08 9.74 40.24
CA THR A 49 25.05 8.43 40.89
C THR A 49 25.41 7.30 39.93
N LEU A 50 24.94 7.38 38.68
CA LEU A 50 25.29 6.39 37.66
C LEU A 50 26.79 6.40 37.35
N ALA A 51 27.38 7.58 37.15
CA ALA A 51 28.80 7.74 36.88
C ALA A 51 29.66 7.20 38.03
N GLU A 52 29.29 7.50 39.28
CA GLU A 52 29.98 6.99 40.47
C GLU A 52 29.94 5.46 40.54
N ARG A 53 28.77 4.85 40.35
CA ARG A 53 28.63 3.37 40.34
C ARG A 53 29.50 2.72 39.27
N ILE A 54 29.51 3.28 38.06
CA ILE A 54 30.31 2.76 36.94
C ILE A 54 31.80 2.94 37.21
N GLN A 55 32.23 4.11 37.71
CA GLN A 55 33.63 4.41 37.97
C GLN A 55 34.22 3.52 39.08
N VAL A 56 33.41 3.09 40.05
CA VAL A 56 33.84 2.11 41.07
C VAL A 56 34.18 0.76 40.46
N VAL A 57 33.40 0.30 39.47
CA VAL A 57 33.63 -1.00 38.80
C VAL A 57 34.69 -0.88 37.70
N TYR A 58 34.70 0.25 36.99
CA TYR A 58 35.58 0.54 35.85
C TYR A 58 36.28 1.89 36.06
N PRO A 59 37.40 1.94 36.79
CA PRO A 59 38.11 3.19 37.10
C PRO A 59 38.58 3.96 35.86
N GLY A 60 38.89 3.26 34.76
CA GLY A 60 39.30 3.84 33.48
C GLY A 60 38.14 4.16 32.53
N VAL A 61 36.92 4.39 33.03
CA VAL A 61 35.77 4.77 32.20
C VAL A 61 36.03 6.09 31.49
N GLU A 62 35.86 6.10 30.18
CA GLU A 62 36.03 7.28 29.34
C GLU A 62 34.69 7.82 28.87
N GLN A 63 33.68 6.95 28.76
CA GLN A 63 32.40 7.33 28.20
C GLN A 63 31.25 6.49 28.70
N ILE A 64 30.15 7.14 29.04
CA ILE A 64 28.86 6.52 29.37
C ILE A 64 27.84 7.02 28.36
N ARG A 65 27.22 6.11 27.61
CA ARG A 65 26.19 6.43 26.62
C ARG A 65 24.86 5.82 27.02
N ARG A 66 23.78 6.53 26.73
CA ARG A 66 22.41 6.00 26.86
C ARG A 66 21.71 6.05 25.52
N SER A 67 21.27 4.89 25.04
CA SER A 67 20.49 4.78 23.81
C SER A 67 19.05 5.30 24.01
N PRO A 68 18.32 5.64 22.93
CA PRO A 68 16.91 6.03 23.04
C PRO A 68 15.99 4.97 23.67
N SER A 69 16.35 3.68 23.59
CA SER A 69 15.63 2.59 24.25
C SER A 69 15.89 2.50 25.76
N GLY A 70 16.83 3.29 26.28
CA GLY A 70 17.20 3.35 27.69
C GLY A 70 18.38 2.47 28.08
N ARG A 71 18.96 1.73 27.12
CA ARG A 71 20.16 0.91 27.36
C ARG A 71 21.36 1.81 27.67
N ILE A 72 22.07 1.51 28.75
CA ILE A 72 23.29 2.21 29.15
C ILE A 72 24.49 1.37 28.75
N THR A 73 25.47 2.00 28.12
CA THR A 73 26.72 1.38 27.71
C THR A 73 27.88 2.21 28.26
N ALA A 74 28.86 1.58 28.89
CA ALA A 74 30.10 2.24 29.27
C ALA A 74 31.26 1.73 28.40
N TYR A 75 32.19 2.64 28.11
CA TYR A 75 33.45 2.40 27.42
C TYR A 75 34.58 2.80 28.35
N TRP A 76 35.60 1.97 28.46
CA TRP A 76 36.74 2.19 29.35
C TRP A 76 38.02 1.66 28.71
N PHE A 77 39.15 2.05 29.27
CA PHE A 77 40.42 1.40 29.05
C PHE A 77 40.91 0.73 30.34
N ASP A 78 41.39 -0.50 30.21
CA ASP A 78 42.08 -1.21 31.28
C ASP A 78 43.48 -1.57 30.79
N GLN A 79 44.52 -1.00 31.42
CA GLN A 79 45.93 -1.17 31.03
C GLN A 79 46.20 -0.97 29.52
N GLY A 80 45.49 -0.03 28.89
CA GLY A 80 45.61 0.25 27.45
C GLY A 80 44.79 -0.66 26.53
N ALA A 81 44.05 -1.63 27.07
CA ALA A 81 43.08 -2.42 26.31
C ALA A 81 41.68 -1.78 26.38
N PRO A 82 41.01 -1.51 25.24
CA PRO A 82 39.66 -0.97 25.24
C PRO A 82 38.65 -2.03 25.68
N GLY A 83 37.72 -1.64 26.53
CA GLY A 83 36.58 -2.44 26.99
C GLY A 83 35.27 -1.70 26.80
N ALA A 84 34.19 -2.46 26.60
CA ALA A 84 32.84 -1.91 26.50
C ALA A 84 31.78 -2.94 26.95
N ALA A 85 30.80 -2.49 27.74
CA ALA A 85 29.73 -3.33 28.25
C ALA A 85 28.42 -2.57 28.38
N VAL A 86 27.31 -3.31 28.22
CA VAL A 86 25.98 -2.86 28.65
C VAL A 86 25.94 -2.90 30.17
N ILE A 87 25.54 -1.80 30.79
CA ILE A 87 25.61 -1.60 32.23
C ILE A 87 24.25 -1.79 32.88
N ASP A 88 24.24 -2.48 34.01
CA ASP A 88 23.14 -2.42 34.95
C ASP A 88 23.21 -1.10 35.77
N PRO A 89 22.25 -0.18 35.61
CA PRO A 89 22.26 1.11 36.30
C PRO A 89 22.17 1.00 37.82
N ALA A 90 21.65 -0.11 38.35
CA ALA A 90 21.54 -0.32 39.79
C ALA A 90 22.92 -0.55 40.43
N THR A 91 23.78 -1.31 39.76
CA THR A 91 25.05 -1.81 40.30
C THR A 91 26.28 -1.15 39.69
N GLY A 92 26.18 -0.62 38.47
CA GLY A 92 27.33 -0.14 37.67
C GLY A 92 28.09 -1.26 36.96
N ALA A 93 27.70 -2.52 37.14
CA ALA A 93 28.39 -3.67 36.56
C ALA A 93 27.93 -3.95 35.12
N GLY A 94 28.84 -4.51 34.32
CA GLY A 94 28.54 -5.00 32.98
C GLY A 94 27.68 -6.27 33.01
N VAL A 95 26.57 -6.28 32.28
CA VAL A 95 25.64 -7.41 32.18
C VAL A 95 25.63 -8.09 30.80
N ALA A 96 26.12 -7.40 29.77
CA ALA A 96 26.24 -7.95 28.41
C ALA A 96 27.34 -7.23 27.61
N SER A 97 27.79 -7.83 26.52
CA SER A 97 28.70 -7.16 25.58
C SER A 97 28.04 -5.92 24.96
N ALA A 98 28.83 -4.84 24.82
CA ALA A 98 28.44 -3.64 24.09
C ALA A 98 28.56 -3.78 22.57
N ASP A 99 29.05 -4.92 22.07
CA ASP A 99 29.28 -5.12 20.64
C ASP A 99 28.02 -4.87 19.82
N PRO A 100 28.11 -4.11 18.71
CA PRO A 100 26.93 -3.84 17.91
C PRO A 100 26.44 -5.13 17.26
N ASN A 101 25.13 -5.39 17.37
CA ASN A 101 24.48 -6.56 16.78
C ASN A 101 24.81 -6.63 15.26
N GLN A 102 25.49 -7.70 14.85
CA GLN A 102 25.95 -7.87 13.47
C GLN A 102 24.79 -7.94 12.47
N ALA A 103 23.70 -8.61 12.83
CA ALA A 103 22.51 -8.70 11.99
C ALA A 103 21.83 -7.32 11.83
N LEU A 104 21.74 -6.53 12.91
CA LEU A 104 21.22 -5.17 12.86
C LEU A 104 22.07 -4.28 11.94
N ARG A 105 23.40 -4.32 12.08
CA ARG A 105 24.32 -3.56 11.21
C ARG A 105 24.17 -3.96 9.75
N TRP A 106 24.17 -5.26 9.47
CA TRP A 106 23.98 -5.79 8.12
C TRP A 106 22.66 -5.30 7.52
N LEU A 107 21.56 -5.45 8.26
CA LEU A 107 20.23 -5.07 7.79
C LEU A 107 20.08 -3.55 7.62
N THR A 108 20.70 -2.76 8.50
CA THR A 108 20.71 -1.29 8.38
C THR A 108 21.46 -0.86 7.12
N ASN A 109 22.61 -1.46 6.83
CA ASN A 109 23.37 -1.18 5.62
C ASN A 109 22.60 -1.60 4.36
N PHE A 110 21.94 -2.76 4.40
CA PHE A 110 21.05 -3.20 3.32
C PHE A 110 19.89 -2.20 3.09
N HIS A 111 19.19 -1.80 4.15
CA HIS A 111 18.06 -0.87 4.06
C HIS A 111 18.47 0.55 3.65
N ARG A 112 19.66 1.01 4.06
CA ARG A 112 20.11 2.38 3.76
C ARG A 112 20.72 2.50 2.36
N SER A 113 21.44 1.48 1.90
CA SER A 113 22.25 1.58 0.69
C SER A 113 22.31 0.32 -0.17
N LEU A 114 21.60 -0.77 0.15
CA LEU A 114 21.72 -2.04 -0.58
C LEU A 114 23.18 -2.55 -0.70
N PHE A 115 24.07 -2.11 0.20
CA PHE A 115 25.53 -2.33 0.12
C PHE A 115 26.24 -1.67 -1.09
N LEU A 116 25.62 -0.68 -1.73
CA LEU A 116 26.12 0.00 -2.94
C LEU A 116 26.60 1.44 -2.66
N GLY A 117 26.96 1.75 -1.41
CA GLY A 117 27.41 3.10 -1.03
C GLY A 117 26.39 4.19 -1.40
N ASP A 118 26.86 5.30 -1.97
CA ASP A 118 26.00 6.44 -2.29
C ASP A 118 25.05 6.16 -3.46
N GLY A 119 25.46 5.36 -4.46
CA GLY A 119 24.56 4.93 -5.54
C GLY A 119 23.37 4.15 -4.99
N GLY A 120 23.62 3.33 -3.97
CA GLY A 120 22.58 2.64 -3.21
C GLY A 120 21.67 3.57 -2.41
N ARG A 121 22.23 4.59 -1.74
CA ARG A 121 21.42 5.59 -1.01
C ARG A 121 20.50 6.36 -1.95
N ILE A 122 20.97 6.72 -3.14
CA ILE A 122 20.15 7.36 -4.18
C ILE A 122 19.05 6.41 -4.66
N ALA A 123 19.35 5.13 -4.88
CA ALA A 123 18.34 4.14 -5.25
C ALA A 123 17.25 4.00 -4.16
N MET A 124 17.64 3.91 -2.89
CA MET A 124 16.68 3.84 -1.77
C MET A 124 15.84 5.12 -1.65
N ALA A 125 16.44 6.29 -1.92
CA ALA A 125 15.72 7.56 -1.97
C ALA A 125 14.71 7.62 -3.12
N ALA A 126 15.06 7.13 -4.31
CA ALA A 126 14.13 6.99 -5.43
C ALA A 126 12.98 6.02 -5.08
N GLY A 127 13.28 4.93 -4.38
CA GLY A 127 12.28 4.01 -3.83
C GLY A 127 11.34 4.69 -2.83
N ALA A 128 11.86 5.51 -1.91
CA ALA A 128 11.07 6.29 -0.96
C ALA A 128 10.18 7.34 -1.68
N ALA A 129 10.72 8.04 -2.67
CA ALA A 129 9.94 8.98 -3.49
C ALA A 129 8.81 8.27 -4.26
N ALA A 130 9.10 7.10 -4.85
CA ALA A 130 8.10 6.28 -5.51
C ALA A 130 7.01 5.82 -4.52
N MET A 131 7.39 5.39 -3.31
CA MET A 131 6.46 5.02 -2.25
C MET A 131 5.55 6.19 -1.86
N LEU A 132 6.10 7.40 -1.71
CA LEU A 132 5.33 8.60 -1.38
C LEU A 132 4.31 8.91 -2.48
N VAL A 133 4.73 8.92 -3.74
CA VAL A 133 3.84 9.13 -4.90
C VAL A 133 2.74 8.06 -4.96
N LEU A 134 3.08 6.79 -4.75
CA LEU A 134 2.13 5.69 -4.72
C LEU A 134 1.12 5.81 -3.58
N SER A 135 1.58 6.21 -2.40
CA SER A 135 0.74 6.39 -1.22
C SER A 135 -0.25 7.55 -1.40
N LEU A 136 0.21 8.70 -1.89
CA LEU A 136 -0.62 9.87 -2.14
C LEU A 136 -1.61 9.64 -3.30
N SER A 137 -1.15 9.06 -4.41
CA SER A 137 -2.04 8.72 -5.53
C SER A 137 -3.04 7.63 -5.16
N GLY A 138 -2.62 6.63 -4.37
CA GLY A 138 -3.47 5.59 -3.83
C GLY A 138 -4.58 6.16 -2.95
N ALA A 139 -4.23 7.02 -1.98
CA ALA A 139 -5.19 7.71 -1.12
C ALA A 139 -6.26 8.45 -1.95
N MET A 140 -5.84 9.20 -2.96
CA MET A 140 -6.75 9.95 -3.83
C MET A 140 -7.68 9.02 -4.64
N LEU A 141 -7.19 7.85 -5.07
CA LEU A 141 -8.03 6.84 -5.72
C LEU A 141 -9.04 6.21 -4.76
N VAL A 142 -8.64 5.98 -3.49
CA VAL A 142 -9.56 5.49 -2.45
C VAL A 142 -10.67 6.49 -2.18
N VAL A 143 -10.34 7.78 -2.00
CA VAL A 143 -11.33 8.85 -1.79
C VAL A 143 -12.34 8.90 -2.92
N ARG A 144 -11.87 8.85 -4.17
CA ARG A 144 -12.74 8.84 -5.35
C ARG A 144 -13.63 7.61 -5.41
N ARG A 145 -13.09 6.44 -5.06
CA ARG A 145 -13.85 5.18 -5.03
C ARG A 145 -14.90 5.17 -3.91
N ALA A 146 -14.59 5.80 -2.77
CA ALA A 146 -15.47 5.85 -1.62
C ALA A 146 -16.56 6.92 -1.73
N GLY A 147 -16.45 7.87 -2.68
CA GLY A 147 -17.39 8.99 -2.77
C GLY A 147 -17.05 10.13 -1.79
N GLY A 148 -15.77 10.36 -1.50
CA GLY A 148 -15.28 11.47 -0.69
C GLY A 148 -14.64 11.05 0.63
N TRP A 149 -13.97 12.01 1.29
CA TRP A 149 -13.19 11.79 2.52
C TRP A 149 -14.04 11.29 3.70
N ARG A 150 -15.30 11.74 3.79
CA ARG A 150 -16.23 11.32 4.85
C ARG A 150 -16.60 9.83 4.77
N HIS A 151 -16.40 9.22 3.60
CA HIS A 151 -16.72 7.82 3.33
C HIS A 151 -15.48 6.92 3.31
N TRP A 152 -14.34 7.37 3.86
CA TRP A 152 -13.07 6.64 3.80
C TRP A 152 -13.18 5.17 4.25
N PHE A 153 -13.98 4.89 5.28
CA PHE A 153 -14.23 3.54 5.80
C PHE A 153 -15.55 2.90 5.32
N ALA A 154 -16.18 3.45 4.27
CA ALA A 154 -17.39 2.87 3.71
C ALA A 154 -17.13 1.50 3.07
N SER A 155 -18.12 0.61 3.16
CA SER A 155 -18.05 -0.75 2.63
C SER A 155 -17.82 -0.75 1.12
N LEU A 156 -16.78 -1.44 0.66
CA LEU A 156 -16.45 -1.52 -0.75
C LEU A 156 -17.14 -2.71 -1.43
N ARG A 157 -17.74 -2.46 -2.59
CA ARG A 157 -18.27 -3.48 -3.50
C ARG A 157 -17.29 -3.73 -4.65
N GLY A 158 -17.35 -4.93 -5.24
CA GLY A 158 -16.54 -5.32 -6.40
C GLY A 158 -15.67 -6.57 -6.16
N PRO A 159 -14.79 -6.90 -7.13
CA PRO A 159 -13.94 -8.10 -7.09
C PRO A 159 -13.07 -8.16 -5.84
N PHE A 160 -12.86 -9.37 -5.30
CA PHE A 160 -12.12 -9.59 -4.06
C PHE A 160 -10.72 -8.94 -4.07
N THR A 161 -9.92 -9.18 -5.10
CA THR A 161 -8.55 -8.64 -5.21
C THR A 161 -8.51 -7.12 -5.15
N GLY A 162 -9.44 -6.45 -5.85
CA GLY A 162 -9.53 -4.99 -5.85
C GLY A 162 -10.03 -4.42 -4.52
N ARG A 163 -10.85 -5.17 -3.76
CA ARG A 163 -11.25 -4.77 -2.40
C ARG A 163 -10.07 -4.92 -1.43
N LEU A 164 -9.41 -6.08 -1.45
CA LEU A 164 -8.26 -6.36 -0.59
C LEU A 164 -7.15 -5.31 -0.76
N HIS A 165 -6.81 -4.95 -2.00
CA HIS A 165 -5.83 -3.90 -2.30
C HIS A 165 -6.19 -2.57 -1.62
N VAL A 166 -7.46 -2.17 -1.68
CA VAL A 166 -7.92 -0.90 -1.12
C VAL A 166 -8.00 -0.93 0.41
N GLU A 167 -8.48 -2.03 1.01
CA GLU A 167 -8.57 -2.13 2.47
C GLU A 167 -7.18 -2.10 3.13
N ILE A 168 -6.21 -2.81 2.56
CA ILE A 168 -4.82 -2.73 3.03
C ILE A 168 -4.27 -1.31 2.84
N ALA A 169 -4.49 -0.70 1.67
CA ALA A 169 -4.02 0.66 1.39
C ALA A 169 -4.56 1.70 2.37
N ARG A 170 -5.85 1.62 2.75
CA ARG A 170 -6.50 2.56 3.68
C ARG A 170 -5.81 2.63 5.04
N ILE A 171 -5.30 1.50 5.51
CA ILE A 171 -4.64 1.39 6.82
C ILE A 171 -3.16 1.74 6.66
N ALA A 172 -2.49 1.17 5.65
CA ALA A 172 -1.05 1.32 5.48
C ALA A 172 -0.62 2.74 5.07
N VAL A 173 -1.49 3.50 4.39
CA VAL A 173 -1.10 4.79 3.77
C VAL A 173 -0.51 5.80 4.75
N ILE A 174 -1.01 5.86 5.99
CA ILE A 174 -0.52 6.83 6.99
C ILE A 174 0.94 6.51 7.34
N GLY A 175 1.23 5.25 7.65
CA GLY A 175 2.60 4.80 7.94
C GLY A 175 3.52 4.94 6.73
N LEU A 176 3.04 4.61 5.53
CA LEU A 176 3.86 4.70 4.31
C LEU A 176 4.19 6.15 3.94
N VAL A 177 3.25 7.09 4.07
CA VAL A 177 3.53 8.52 3.87
C VAL A 177 4.54 9.02 4.90
N LEU A 178 4.35 8.69 6.18
CA LEU A 178 5.28 9.07 7.23
C LEU A 178 6.68 8.53 6.96
N SER A 179 6.81 7.21 6.81
CA SER A 179 8.10 6.53 6.61
C SER A 179 8.82 6.96 5.34
N SER A 180 8.11 7.18 4.22
CA SER A 180 8.73 7.67 2.98
C SER A 180 9.17 9.12 3.08
N THR A 181 8.39 9.98 3.74
CA THR A 181 8.76 11.39 3.96
C THR A 181 9.99 11.50 4.87
N THR A 182 10.03 10.76 5.97
CA THR A 182 11.18 10.77 6.87
C THR A 182 12.41 10.13 6.23
N ALA A 183 12.24 9.10 5.39
CA ALA A 183 13.36 8.53 4.61
C ALA A 183 13.99 9.56 3.66
N LEU A 184 13.15 10.30 2.92
CA LEU A 184 13.63 11.36 2.02
C LEU A 184 14.36 12.46 2.77
N TRP A 185 13.86 12.84 3.95
CA TRP A 185 14.56 13.78 4.83
C TRP A 185 15.93 13.25 5.26
N MET A 186 16.01 12.02 5.76
CA MET A 186 17.27 11.41 6.21
C MET A 186 18.28 11.24 5.07
N THR A 187 17.81 10.99 3.85
CA THR A 187 18.67 11.03 2.67
C THR A 187 19.16 12.45 2.39
N ALA A 188 18.27 13.45 2.40
CA ALA A 188 18.64 14.83 2.14
C ALA A 188 19.70 15.33 3.15
N SER A 189 19.57 14.97 4.43
CA SER A 189 20.58 15.26 5.44
C SER A 189 21.88 14.46 5.26
N THR A 190 21.83 13.26 4.66
CA THR A 190 23.04 12.46 4.37
C THR A 190 23.87 13.07 3.23
N PHE A 191 23.25 13.86 2.36
CA PHE A 191 23.90 14.55 1.23
C PHE A 191 24.08 16.05 1.51
N ASP A 192 24.02 16.46 2.78
CA ASP A 192 24.21 17.86 3.22
C ASP A 192 23.30 18.86 2.49
N LEU A 193 22.12 18.42 2.03
CA LEU A 193 21.11 19.27 1.38
C LEU A 193 20.27 20.05 2.41
N LEU A 194 20.47 19.75 3.69
CA LEU A 194 19.78 20.30 4.83
C LEU A 194 20.82 20.87 5.80
N PRO A 195 20.51 21.95 6.54
CA PRO A 195 21.44 22.53 7.52
C PRO A 195 22.00 21.49 8.49
N ASP A 196 23.30 21.55 8.74
CA ASP A 196 23.95 20.76 9.78
C ASP A 196 23.56 21.31 11.15
N GLY A 197 22.72 20.57 11.87
CA GLY A 197 22.26 20.92 13.21
C GLY A 197 23.24 20.43 14.25
N GLY A 198 24.33 21.16 14.49
CA GLY A 198 25.31 20.78 15.51
C GLY A 198 26.06 22.00 16.02
N VAL A 199 25.45 22.80 16.91
CA VAL A 199 26.20 23.86 17.59
C VAL A 199 26.77 23.30 18.88
N LEU A 200 28.05 22.94 18.87
CA LEU A 200 28.78 22.65 20.10
C LEU A 200 28.93 23.93 20.94
N PRO A 201 28.94 23.84 22.28
CA PRO A 201 29.28 24.98 23.12
C PRO A 201 30.66 25.51 22.71
N VAL A 202 30.84 26.82 22.82
CA VAL A 202 32.17 27.42 22.64
C VAL A 202 33.11 26.81 23.68
N ALA A 203 34.29 26.36 23.25
CA ALA A 203 35.29 25.81 24.15
C ALA A 203 35.59 26.82 25.28
N PRO A 204 35.68 26.37 26.54
CA PRO A 204 35.90 27.28 27.66
C PRO A 204 37.24 27.99 27.51
N ALA A 205 37.25 29.31 27.73
CA ALA A 205 38.48 30.11 27.68
C ALA A 205 39.36 29.88 28.91
N GLU A 206 38.76 29.49 30.03
CA GLU A 206 39.42 29.21 31.30
C GLU A 206 38.87 27.92 31.91
N VAL A 207 39.77 27.13 32.49
CA VAL A 207 39.51 25.89 33.24
C VAL A 207 40.33 25.97 34.53
N SER A 208 39.92 25.25 35.57
CA SER A 208 40.58 25.31 36.89
C SER A 208 42.06 24.86 36.85
N GLY A 209 42.41 23.96 35.92
CA GLY A 209 43.72 23.32 35.87
C GLY A 209 43.96 22.30 36.99
N GLU A 210 42.92 22.01 37.78
CA GLU A 210 42.90 20.95 38.79
C GLU A 210 42.21 19.70 38.25
N THR A 211 42.48 18.53 38.82
CA THR A 211 41.89 17.25 38.37
C THR A 211 41.37 16.42 39.54
N GLY A 212 40.55 15.42 39.23
CA GLY A 212 40.12 14.42 40.21
C GLY A 212 38.84 14.78 40.99
N PHE A 213 38.08 15.79 40.55
CA PHE A 213 36.77 16.06 41.14
C PHE A 213 35.81 14.89 40.88
N ALA A 214 35.21 14.37 41.94
CA ALA A 214 34.34 13.20 41.85
C ALA A 214 33.04 13.53 41.06
N PRO A 215 32.71 12.79 39.98
CA PRO A 215 31.48 13.01 39.20
C PRO A 215 30.21 12.98 40.06
N GLY A 216 30.18 12.13 41.11
CA GLY A 216 29.09 12.03 42.09
C GLY A 216 28.78 13.34 42.82
N ARG A 217 29.73 14.29 42.89
CA ARG A 217 29.60 15.57 43.59
C ARG A 217 29.27 16.74 42.67
N MET A 218 29.38 16.58 41.35
CA MET A 218 29.17 17.66 40.40
C MET A 218 27.72 18.16 40.43
N PRO A 219 27.47 19.47 40.69
CA PRO A 219 26.12 20.01 40.84
C PRO A 219 25.22 19.73 39.64
N THR A 220 25.74 19.87 38.42
CA THR A 220 25.00 19.62 37.18
C THR A 220 24.61 18.14 37.06
N LEU A 221 25.56 17.21 37.22
CA LEU A 221 25.30 15.77 37.11
C LEU A 221 24.31 15.25 38.17
N ARG A 222 24.28 15.87 39.36
CA ARG A 222 23.32 15.54 40.44
C ARG A 222 21.91 16.00 40.15
N ARG A 223 21.74 17.02 39.31
CA ARG A 223 20.43 17.56 38.92
C ARG A 223 19.92 16.92 37.63
N THR A 224 20.79 16.35 36.82
CA THR A 224 20.43 15.70 35.55
C THR A 224 19.92 14.27 35.80
N PRO A 225 18.66 13.95 35.47
CA PRO A 225 18.15 12.59 35.50
C PRO A 225 18.83 11.74 34.41
N VAL A 226 19.09 10.46 34.68
CA VAL A 226 19.63 9.52 33.68
C VAL A 226 18.71 9.39 32.46
N ALA A 227 17.40 9.64 32.61
CA ALA A 227 16.45 9.64 31.50
C ALA A 227 16.77 10.69 30.41
N GLU A 228 17.40 11.81 30.80
CA GLU A 228 17.79 12.92 29.92
C GLU A 228 19.20 12.71 29.33
N LEU A 229 19.99 11.78 29.88
CA LEU A 229 21.35 11.49 29.42
C LEU A 229 21.33 10.92 27.99
N ARG A 230 22.23 11.44 27.15
CA ARG A 230 22.63 10.85 25.87
C ARG A 230 24.05 10.30 25.95
N GLU A 231 24.96 11.11 26.48
CA GLU A 231 26.39 10.82 26.56
C GLU A 231 27.01 11.62 27.72
N LEU A 232 27.87 10.99 28.50
CA LEU A 232 28.81 11.63 29.40
C LEU A 232 30.20 11.14 29.02
N SER A 233 31.07 12.06 28.61
CA SER A 233 32.47 11.78 28.28
C SER A 233 33.36 12.34 29.39
N PHE A 234 34.34 11.56 29.79
CA PHE A 234 35.31 11.88 30.84
C PHE A 234 36.55 12.54 30.19
N PRO A 235 37.24 13.43 30.93
CA PRO A 235 38.47 14.04 30.46
C PRO A 235 39.59 13.00 30.32
N TYR A 236 40.53 13.26 29.41
CA TYR A 236 41.68 12.41 29.18
C TYR A 236 42.59 12.35 30.42
N PRO A 237 42.99 11.14 30.87
CA PRO A 237 43.86 11.02 32.04
C PRO A 237 45.19 11.76 31.85
N GLY A 238 45.49 12.68 32.77
CA GLY A 238 46.74 13.46 32.78
C GLY A 238 46.68 14.77 31.97
N ASP A 239 45.57 15.09 31.33
CA ASP A 239 45.32 16.42 30.76
C ASP A 239 44.42 17.21 31.70
N ALA A 240 44.99 18.17 32.44
CA ALA A 240 44.25 19.02 33.36
C ALA A 240 43.42 20.12 32.68
N THR A 241 43.57 20.27 31.35
CA THR A 241 42.82 21.25 30.56
C THR A 241 41.57 20.68 29.91
N ASP A 242 41.45 19.35 29.88
CA ASP A 242 40.29 18.67 29.34
C ASP A 242 39.08 18.79 30.28
N VAL A 243 37.88 18.52 29.75
CA VAL A 243 36.62 18.76 30.46
C VAL A 243 35.68 17.57 30.33
N PHE A 244 34.81 17.41 31.31
CA PHE A 244 33.68 16.51 31.15
C PHE A 244 32.72 17.08 30.12
N THR A 245 32.29 16.26 29.16
CA THR A 245 31.27 16.65 28.19
C THR A 245 29.97 15.92 28.49
N LEU A 246 28.93 16.65 28.87
CA LEU A 246 27.58 16.13 29.10
C LEU A 246 26.68 16.47 27.91
N LYS A 247 26.15 15.45 27.23
CA LYS A 247 25.08 15.60 26.23
C LYS A 247 23.77 15.07 26.79
N THR A 248 22.73 15.86 26.66
CA THR A 248 21.35 15.56 27.09
C THR A 248 20.37 15.68 25.93
N ASP A 249 19.11 15.35 26.16
CA ASP A 249 18.00 15.66 25.25
C ASP A 249 17.60 17.15 25.22
N ARG A 250 18.32 18.01 25.97
CA ARG A 250 18.16 19.47 25.97
C ARG A 250 19.32 20.23 25.36
N GLY A 251 20.53 19.68 25.39
CA GLY A 251 21.74 20.40 25.00
C GLY A 251 23.02 19.68 25.39
N THR A 252 24.14 20.32 25.07
CA THR A 252 25.49 19.88 25.41
C THR A 252 26.11 20.88 26.37
N GLY A 253 26.86 20.40 27.36
CA GLY A 253 27.61 21.25 28.28
C GLY A 253 28.98 20.70 28.63
N TYR A 254 29.87 21.61 29.02
CA TYR A 254 31.22 21.33 29.50
C TYR A 254 31.29 21.56 31.01
N LEU A 255 31.82 20.60 31.75
CA LEU A 255 32.01 20.68 33.19
C LEU A 255 33.50 20.58 33.52
N ASP A 256 33.93 21.44 34.42
CA ASP A 256 35.31 21.46 34.90
C ASP A 256 35.64 20.18 35.69
N GLN A 257 36.83 19.63 35.45
CA GLN A 257 37.24 18.37 36.08
C GLN A 257 37.89 18.55 37.47
N GLY A 258 38.21 19.78 37.87
CA GLY A 258 38.84 20.13 39.12
C GLY A 258 37.87 20.59 40.19
N ASP A 259 36.83 21.35 39.83
CA ASP A 259 35.82 21.85 40.78
C ASP A 259 34.37 21.42 40.47
N GLY A 260 34.14 20.80 39.31
CA GLY A 260 32.82 20.34 38.89
C GLY A 260 31.87 21.44 38.42
N ALA A 261 32.35 22.67 38.19
CA ALA A 261 31.56 23.79 37.71
C ALA A 261 31.08 23.61 36.27
N LEU A 262 29.93 24.19 35.94
CA LEU A 262 29.45 24.27 34.55
C LEU A 262 30.15 25.42 33.84
N LEU A 263 31.00 25.10 32.87
CA LEU A 263 31.82 26.07 32.14
C LEU A 263 31.08 26.65 30.93
N ALA A 264 30.35 25.80 30.20
CA ALA A 264 29.59 26.21 29.02
C ALA A 264 28.37 25.31 28.82
N TRP A 265 27.33 25.86 28.21
CA TRP A 265 26.13 25.14 27.81
C TRP A 265 25.61 25.66 26.46
N ALA A 266 25.23 24.74 25.58
CA ALA A 266 24.54 25.04 24.33
C ALA A 266 23.25 24.20 24.27
N ASP A 267 22.11 24.89 24.14
CA ASP A 267 20.82 24.23 23.95
C ASP A 267 20.71 23.63 22.55
N LEU A 268 19.95 22.53 22.44
CA LEU A 268 19.52 21.98 21.16
C LEU A 268 18.70 23.02 20.40
N THR A 269 19.18 23.36 19.22
CA THR A 269 18.51 24.19 18.22
C THR A 269 17.18 23.56 17.80
N GLY A 270 16.27 24.39 17.28
CA GLY A 270 15.00 23.90 16.73
C GLY A 270 15.20 22.88 15.60
N TRP A 271 16.28 23.03 14.82
CA TRP A 271 16.61 22.16 13.71
C TRP A 271 17.07 20.76 14.17
N GLU A 272 17.90 20.70 15.20
CA GLU A 272 18.32 19.43 15.83
C GLU A 272 17.11 18.66 16.37
N ARG A 273 16.20 19.34 17.08
CA ARG A 273 15.00 18.69 17.63
C ARG A 273 14.12 18.09 16.54
N VAL A 274 13.95 18.80 15.42
CA VAL A 274 13.21 18.28 14.26
C VAL A 274 13.93 17.05 13.68
N SER A 275 15.25 17.12 13.52
CA SER A 275 16.06 16.01 12.98
C SER A 275 16.02 14.77 13.87
N GLU A 276 16.14 14.93 15.19
CA GLU A 276 15.98 13.84 16.16
C GLU A 276 14.57 13.23 16.10
N THR A 277 13.55 14.08 16.00
CA THR A 277 12.15 13.64 15.88
C THR A 277 11.97 12.81 14.61
N ILE A 278 12.50 13.26 13.48
CA ILE A 278 12.43 12.54 12.20
C ILE A 278 13.17 11.20 12.28
N TYR A 279 14.35 11.19 12.89
CA TYR A 279 15.11 9.97 13.10
C TYR A 279 14.33 8.97 13.96
N MET A 280 13.69 9.42 15.04
CA MET A 280 12.81 8.60 15.88
C MET A 280 11.60 8.08 15.09
N LEU A 281 10.91 8.95 14.34
CA LEU A 281 9.73 8.58 13.55
C LEU A 281 10.05 7.55 12.47
N HIS A 282 11.26 7.60 11.88
CA HIS A 282 11.67 6.64 10.86
C HIS A 282 12.18 5.32 11.44
N THR A 283 13.05 5.38 12.45
CA THR A 283 13.75 4.20 12.98
C THR A 283 12.98 3.50 14.10
N GLY A 284 12.00 4.16 14.71
CA GLY A 284 11.29 3.69 15.90
C GLY A 284 12.15 3.71 17.18
N GLN A 285 13.37 4.24 17.14
CA GLN A 285 14.24 4.31 18.33
C GLN A 285 13.65 5.26 19.38
N GLY A 286 13.48 4.76 20.61
CA GLY A 286 12.79 5.48 21.68
C GLY A 286 11.26 5.38 21.62
N ALA A 287 10.70 4.90 20.52
CA ALA A 287 9.25 4.71 20.31
C ALA A 287 8.95 3.32 19.73
N ALA A 288 9.29 2.27 20.49
CA ALA A 288 9.18 0.88 20.03
C ALA A 288 7.79 0.49 19.50
N THR A 289 6.72 0.97 20.14
CA THR A 289 5.34 0.73 19.68
C THR A 289 5.07 1.35 18.32
N LEU A 290 5.52 2.59 18.11
CA LEU A 290 5.45 3.26 16.81
C LEU A 290 6.22 2.46 15.76
N GLY A 291 7.45 2.03 16.09
CA GLY A 291 8.26 1.19 15.21
C GLY A 291 7.49 -0.04 14.73
N LEU A 292 6.95 -0.84 15.65
CA LEU A 292 6.17 -2.03 15.32
C LEU A 292 4.93 -1.74 14.47
N VAL A 293 4.21 -0.64 14.76
CA VAL A 293 3.05 -0.22 13.96
C VAL A 293 3.47 0.15 12.54
N LEU A 294 4.55 0.91 12.37
CA LEU A 294 5.08 1.26 11.05
C LEU A 294 5.59 0.03 10.30
N GLY A 295 6.24 -0.90 10.99
CA GLY A 295 6.66 -2.18 10.42
C GLY A 295 5.49 -3.01 9.91
N LEU A 296 4.40 -3.10 10.68
CA LEU A 296 3.18 -3.78 10.25
C LEU A 296 2.52 -3.10 9.04
N MET A 297 2.46 -1.77 9.03
CA MET A 297 1.96 -1.01 7.88
C MET A 297 2.84 -1.23 6.63
N ALA A 298 4.17 -1.31 6.79
CA ALA A 298 5.10 -1.59 5.72
C ALA A 298 4.89 -2.99 5.12
N LEU A 299 4.54 -4.01 5.92
CA LEU A 299 4.17 -5.34 5.43
C LEU A 299 2.91 -5.35 4.54
N GLY A 300 2.13 -4.26 4.54
CA GLY A 300 1.06 -4.06 3.57
C GLY A 300 1.55 -3.93 2.13
N VAL A 301 2.79 -3.46 1.90
CA VAL A 301 3.34 -3.18 0.56
C VAL A 301 3.47 -4.45 -0.29
N PRO A 302 4.09 -5.56 0.17
CA PRO A 302 4.13 -6.80 -0.61
C PRO A 302 2.73 -7.30 -1.00
N ALA A 303 1.78 -7.24 -0.07
CA ALA A 303 0.40 -7.66 -0.32
C ALA A 303 -0.32 -6.74 -1.33
N MET A 304 -0.13 -5.43 -1.21
CA MET A 304 -0.63 -4.46 -2.18
C MET A 304 0.03 -4.60 -3.54
N GLY A 305 1.33 -4.92 -3.58
CA GLY A 305 2.08 -5.21 -4.80
C GLY A 305 1.52 -6.42 -5.53
N ALA A 306 1.34 -7.54 -4.83
CA ALA A 306 0.74 -8.76 -5.39
C ALA A 306 -0.69 -8.51 -5.90
N THR A 307 -1.54 -7.90 -5.08
CA THR A 307 -2.93 -7.58 -5.48
C THR A 307 -2.98 -6.56 -6.61
N GLY A 308 -2.07 -5.59 -6.67
CA GLY A 308 -1.95 -4.61 -7.74
C GLY A 308 -1.56 -5.24 -9.08
N VAL A 309 -0.61 -6.18 -9.08
CA VAL A 309 -0.25 -6.97 -10.27
C VAL A 309 -1.42 -7.83 -10.73
N LEU A 310 -2.13 -8.48 -9.81
CA LEU A 310 -3.32 -9.28 -10.14
C LEU A 310 -4.44 -8.43 -10.74
N VAL A 311 -4.71 -7.24 -10.19
CA VAL A 311 -5.67 -6.28 -10.75
C VAL A 311 -5.23 -5.81 -12.14
N TRP A 312 -3.93 -5.57 -12.32
CA TRP A 312 -3.37 -5.18 -13.61
C TRP A 312 -3.50 -6.29 -14.67
N LEU A 313 -3.22 -7.54 -14.32
CA LEU A 313 -3.41 -8.71 -15.18
C LEU A 313 -4.90 -8.93 -15.50
N ALA A 314 -5.78 -8.79 -14.50
CA ALA A 314 -7.22 -8.92 -14.71
C ALA A 314 -7.81 -7.80 -15.58
N GLY A 315 -7.18 -6.62 -15.59
CA GLY A 315 -7.52 -5.49 -16.46
C GLY A 315 -6.93 -5.58 -17.88
N ARG A 316 -6.26 -6.69 -18.24
CA ARG A 316 -5.68 -6.95 -19.56
C ARG A 316 -6.53 -7.80 -20.55
N PRO A 317 -7.88 -7.86 -20.56
CA PRO A 317 -8.56 -8.42 -21.73
C PRO A 317 -8.29 -7.50 -22.93
N GLY A 318 -7.46 -7.96 -23.87
CA GLY A 318 -7.34 -7.33 -25.18
C GLY A 318 -8.68 -7.37 -25.91
N ARG A 319 -8.80 -6.58 -26.99
CA ARG A 319 -9.96 -6.64 -27.88
C ARG A 319 -10.16 -8.12 -28.31
N PRO A 320 -11.28 -8.77 -27.96
CA PRO A 320 -11.55 -10.14 -28.38
C PRO A 320 -11.52 -10.20 -29.91
N ARG A 321 -10.99 -11.29 -30.46
CA ARG A 321 -10.95 -11.48 -31.91
C ARG A 321 -12.35 -11.82 -32.41
N ILE A 322 -13.03 -10.83 -32.98
CA ILE A 322 -14.37 -10.99 -33.56
C ILE A 322 -14.23 -11.61 -34.95
N ARG A 323 -14.54 -12.91 -35.06
CA ARG A 323 -14.56 -13.63 -36.34
C ARG A 323 -15.78 -13.19 -37.16
N GLY A 324 -15.63 -13.05 -38.47
CA GLY A 324 -16.73 -12.66 -39.36
C GLY A 324 -17.08 -11.16 -39.34
N ASN A 325 -16.23 -10.33 -38.72
CA ASN A 325 -16.44 -8.88 -38.69
C ASN A 325 -16.36 -8.29 -40.11
N GLN A 326 -17.45 -7.65 -40.56
CA GLN A 326 -17.52 -7.11 -41.92
C GLN A 326 -16.80 -5.76 -42.03
N PRO A 327 -16.31 -5.36 -43.22
CA PRO A 327 -15.85 -3.98 -43.45
C PRO A 327 -16.98 -2.97 -43.26
N ALA A 328 -16.66 -1.79 -42.71
CA ALA A 328 -17.67 -0.78 -42.35
C ALA A 328 -18.59 -0.35 -43.52
N GLY A 329 -18.05 -0.23 -44.74
CA GLY A 329 -18.85 0.14 -45.91
C GLY A 329 -19.81 -0.94 -46.42
N ARG A 330 -19.69 -2.18 -45.95
CA ARG A 330 -20.54 -3.32 -46.37
C ARG A 330 -21.50 -3.80 -45.28
N ALA A 331 -21.37 -3.28 -44.06
CA ALA A 331 -22.19 -3.72 -42.94
C ALA A 331 -23.49 -2.92 -42.84
N GLU A 332 -24.60 -3.61 -42.57
CA GLU A 332 -25.90 -3.01 -42.28
C GLU A 332 -25.97 -2.49 -40.83
N THR A 333 -25.22 -3.10 -39.91
CA THR A 333 -25.13 -2.67 -38.51
C THR A 333 -23.72 -2.25 -38.14
N ILE A 334 -23.55 -0.99 -37.74
CA ILE A 334 -22.28 -0.46 -37.24
C ILE A 334 -22.30 -0.45 -35.71
N LEU A 335 -21.47 -1.28 -35.09
CA LEU A 335 -21.32 -1.40 -33.63
C LEU A 335 -20.01 -0.74 -33.18
N LEU A 336 -20.09 0.38 -32.46
CA LEU A 336 -18.92 1.08 -31.97
C LEU A 336 -18.76 0.96 -30.45
N VAL A 337 -17.54 0.69 -30.01
CA VAL A 337 -17.23 0.36 -28.61
C VAL A 337 -16.32 1.40 -27.97
N GLY A 338 -16.79 1.99 -26.89
CA GLY A 338 -16.01 2.76 -25.93
C GLY A 338 -15.68 1.90 -24.71
N SER A 339 -14.43 1.47 -24.54
CA SER A 339 -13.98 0.65 -23.42
C SER A 339 -12.53 0.97 -23.07
N GLU A 340 -12.23 1.07 -21.77
CA GLU A 340 -10.85 1.25 -21.29
C GLU A 340 -10.13 -0.10 -21.15
N GLY A 341 -10.77 -1.06 -20.46
CA GLY A 341 -10.17 -2.32 -20.03
C GLY A 341 -10.68 -3.55 -20.78
N GLY A 342 -11.22 -3.38 -22.00
CA GLY A 342 -11.62 -4.51 -22.85
C GLY A 342 -12.96 -5.16 -22.50
N SER A 343 -13.47 -4.99 -21.29
CA SER A 343 -14.63 -5.74 -20.82
C SER A 343 -15.92 -5.48 -21.63
N THR A 344 -16.17 -4.24 -22.06
CA THR A 344 -17.29 -3.88 -22.97
C THR A 344 -17.15 -4.53 -24.35
N TRP A 345 -15.92 -4.84 -24.78
CA TRP A 345 -15.72 -5.54 -26.04
C TRP A 345 -16.20 -6.99 -25.98
N GLY A 346 -16.23 -7.62 -24.80
CA GLY A 346 -16.85 -8.93 -24.62
C GLY A 346 -18.35 -8.89 -24.94
N PHE A 347 -19.06 -7.87 -24.45
CA PHE A 347 -20.47 -7.62 -24.78
C PHE A 347 -20.65 -7.34 -26.27
N ALA A 348 -19.76 -6.54 -26.86
CA ALA A 348 -19.77 -6.27 -28.29
C ALA A 348 -19.60 -7.54 -29.14
N ALA A 349 -18.71 -8.45 -28.71
CA ALA A 349 -18.50 -9.73 -29.37
C ALA A 349 -19.75 -10.64 -29.26
N THR A 350 -20.42 -10.67 -28.10
CA THR A 350 -21.69 -11.39 -27.93
C THR A 350 -22.78 -10.82 -28.83
N LEU A 351 -22.96 -9.50 -28.86
CA LEU A 351 -23.95 -8.84 -29.71
C LEU A 351 -23.67 -9.09 -31.19
N HIS A 352 -22.42 -8.95 -31.62
CA HIS A 352 -22.02 -9.26 -32.99
C HIS A 352 -22.37 -10.70 -33.37
N ALA A 353 -22.00 -11.68 -32.54
CA ALA A 353 -22.27 -13.08 -32.82
C ALA A 353 -23.78 -13.35 -32.95
N ALA A 354 -24.60 -12.77 -32.07
CA ALA A 354 -26.06 -12.93 -32.11
C ALA A 354 -26.67 -12.29 -33.37
N LEU A 355 -26.28 -11.06 -33.71
CA LEU A 355 -26.74 -10.38 -34.92
C LEU A 355 -26.29 -11.10 -36.21
N THR A 356 -25.04 -11.57 -36.26
CA THR A 356 -24.55 -12.36 -37.40
C THR A 356 -25.30 -13.70 -37.53
N LYS A 357 -25.62 -14.36 -36.40
CA LYS A 357 -26.45 -15.58 -36.41
C LYS A 357 -27.86 -15.31 -36.93
N ALA A 358 -28.41 -14.14 -36.66
CA ALA A 358 -29.68 -13.65 -37.23
C ALA A 358 -29.56 -13.16 -38.69
N GLY A 359 -28.42 -13.39 -39.36
CA GLY A 359 -28.21 -13.07 -40.77
C GLY A 359 -27.82 -11.61 -41.04
N GLN A 360 -27.59 -10.78 -40.02
CA GLN A 360 -27.19 -9.39 -40.19
C GLN A 360 -25.70 -9.26 -40.53
N SER A 361 -25.35 -8.33 -41.41
CA SER A 361 -23.96 -7.93 -41.65
C SER A 361 -23.52 -6.87 -40.64
N VAL A 362 -22.52 -7.19 -39.82
CA VAL A 362 -22.13 -6.35 -38.66
C VAL A 362 -20.66 -5.95 -38.75
N HIS A 363 -20.39 -4.67 -38.50
CA HIS A 363 -19.05 -4.14 -38.29
C HIS A 363 -18.88 -3.71 -36.84
N VAL A 364 -17.87 -4.23 -36.14
CA VAL A 364 -17.47 -3.80 -34.81
C VAL A 364 -16.16 -3.04 -34.86
N GLY A 365 -16.15 -1.83 -34.31
CA GLY A 365 -15.00 -0.94 -34.27
C GLY A 365 -14.91 -0.12 -32.97
N PRO A 366 -13.76 0.54 -32.70
CA PRO A 366 -13.69 1.48 -31.59
C PRO A 366 -14.48 2.76 -31.92
N MET A 367 -15.07 3.40 -30.93
CA MET A 367 -15.70 4.72 -31.10
C MET A 367 -14.71 5.80 -31.59
N SER A 368 -13.40 5.62 -31.34
CA SER A 368 -12.35 6.46 -31.90
C SER A 368 -12.30 6.41 -33.44
N GLY A 369 -12.86 5.35 -34.05
CA GLY A 369 -12.98 5.19 -35.49
C GLY A 369 -14.31 5.67 -36.06
N PHE A 370 -15.12 6.42 -35.30
CA PHE A 370 -16.37 7.00 -35.80
C PHE A 370 -16.11 7.90 -37.02
N GLY A 371 -16.76 7.55 -38.12
CA GLY A 371 -16.70 8.27 -39.39
C GLY A 371 -17.91 7.86 -40.23
N PRO A 372 -19.05 8.57 -40.09
CA PRO A 372 -20.31 8.21 -40.75
C PRO A 372 -20.21 8.19 -42.28
N GLU A 373 -19.30 8.96 -42.86
CA GLU A 373 -19.03 9.01 -44.30
C GLU A 373 -18.62 7.65 -44.91
N ARG A 374 -18.14 6.71 -44.09
CA ARG A 374 -17.72 5.37 -44.52
C ARG A 374 -18.81 4.31 -44.40
N TYR A 375 -19.99 4.66 -43.88
CA TYR A 375 -21.05 3.72 -43.55
C TYR A 375 -22.10 3.62 -44.66
N THR A 376 -21.66 3.35 -45.89
CA THR A 376 -22.47 3.40 -47.11
C THR A 376 -23.71 2.50 -47.12
N ASN A 377 -23.65 1.33 -46.47
CA ASN A 377 -24.76 0.37 -46.41
C ASN A 377 -25.43 0.31 -45.03
N ALA A 378 -25.03 1.19 -44.10
CA ALA A 378 -25.49 1.09 -42.73
C ALA A 378 -26.96 1.50 -42.61
N ARG A 379 -27.74 0.62 -41.98
CA ARG A 379 -29.15 0.84 -41.62
C ARG A 379 -29.31 1.26 -40.17
N ARG A 380 -28.26 1.11 -39.36
CA ARG A 380 -28.26 1.47 -37.94
C ARG A 380 -26.86 1.57 -37.35
N ILE A 381 -26.73 2.41 -36.32
CA ILE A 381 -25.53 2.53 -35.49
C ILE A 381 -25.87 2.17 -34.05
N ILE A 382 -25.07 1.30 -33.44
CA ILE A 382 -25.19 0.92 -32.04
C ILE A 382 -23.89 1.31 -31.33
N LEU A 383 -24.01 2.11 -30.25
CA LEU A 383 -22.90 2.58 -29.45
C LEU A 383 -22.89 1.87 -28.10
N LEU A 384 -21.83 1.11 -27.80
CA LEU A 384 -21.59 0.55 -26.47
C LEU A 384 -20.59 1.45 -25.75
N ALA A 385 -21.10 2.37 -24.92
CA ALA A 385 -20.33 3.44 -24.32
C ALA A 385 -20.07 3.18 -22.83
N ALA A 386 -18.87 2.67 -22.48
CA ALA A 386 -18.43 2.63 -21.09
C ALA A 386 -18.04 4.01 -20.60
N THR A 387 -18.29 4.29 -19.33
CA THR A 387 -17.83 5.51 -18.67
C THR A 387 -16.49 5.26 -17.95
N TYR A 388 -15.54 6.17 -18.11
CA TYR A 388 -14.23 6.06 -17.48
C TYR A 388 -13.94 7.22 -16.51
N GLY A 389 -13.32 6.90 -15.37
CA GLY A 389 -12.94 7.91 -14.37
C GLY A 389 -14.14 8.70 -13.85
N ASP A 390 -14.03 10.02 -13.87
CA ASP A 390 -15.03 10.96 -13.34
C ASP A 390 -16.14 11.30 -14.37
N GLY A 391 -16.52 10.33 -15.21
CA GLY A 391 -17.51 10.54 -16.26
C GLY A 391 -16.97 10.71 -17.68
N ALA A 392 -15.66 10.56 -17.88
CA ALA A 392 -14.97 10.81 -19.13
C ALA A 392 -15.09 9.64 -20.14
N ALA A 393 -14.73 9.95 -21.40
CA ALA A 393 -14.61 8.97 -22.46
C ALA A 393 -13.46 7.97 -22.16
N PRO A 394 -13.64 6.67 -22.42
CA PRO A 394 -12.56 5.69 -22.40
C PRO A 394 -11.62 5.89 -23.58
N ALA A 395 -10.42 5.31 -23.51
CA ALA A 395 -9.38 5.45 -24.53
C ALA A 395 -9.86 5.08 -25.94
N SER A 396 -10.66 4.01 -26.10
CA SER A 396 -11.21 3.61 -27.40
C SER A 396 -12.35 4.50 -27.92
N ALA A 397 -12.74 5.55 -27.18
CA ALA A 397 -13.70 6.56 -27.58
C ALA A 397 -13.11 7.97 -27.65
N LYS A 398 -11.78 8.09 -27.61
CA LYS A 398 -11.10 9.39 -27.70
C LYS A 398 -11.51 10.16 -28.96
N GLY A 399 -11.89 11.43 -28.77
CA GLY A 399 -12.33 12.34 -29.83
C GLY A 399 -13.68 11.99 -30.46
N PHE A 400 -14.44 11.04 -29.91
CA PHE A 400 -15.73 10.66 -30.47
C PHE A 400 -16.74 11.81 -30.41
N LEU A 401 -16.91 12.43 -29.24
CA LEU A 401 -17.85 13.55 -29.07
C LEU A 401 -17.47 14.74 -29.97
N ASP A 402 -16.18 15.02 -30.10
CA ASP A 402 -15.69 16.09 -30.99
C ASP A 402 -16.09 15.83 -32.44
N ARG A 403 -15.92 14.59 -32.94
CA ARG A 403 -16.34 14.20 -34.30
C ARG A 403 -17.86 14.20 -34.48
N LEU A 404 -18.60 13.73 -33.49
CA LEU A 404 -20.07 13.78 -33.51
C LEU A 404 -20.57 15.23 -33.61
N ASN A 405 -19.97 16.13 -32.82
CA ASN A 405 -20.31 17.55 -32.83
C ASN A 405 -19.84 18.27 -34.10
N ALA A 406 -18.73 17.84 -34.70
CA ALA A 406 -18.25 18.36 -35.97
C ALA A 406 -19.04 17.86 -37.20
N THR A 407 -19.97 16.92 -37.02
CA THR A 407 -20.84 16.46 -38.11
C THR A 407 -21.88 17.55 -38.41
N ASP A 408 -21.86 18.09 -39.64
CA ASP A 408 -22.74 19.18 -40.06
C ASP A 408 -24.22 18.76 -40.11
N ARG A 409 -24.49 17.58 -40.68
CA ARG A 409 -25.83 16.99 -40.76
C ARG A 409 -25.80 15.55 -40.27
N ALA A 410 -26.66 15.21 -39.32
CA ALA A 410 -26.84 13.84 -38.90
C ALA A 410 -27.25 12.96 -40.10
N PRO A 411 -26.55 11.84 -40.36
CA PRO A 411 -27.00 10.82 -41.29
C PRO A 411 -28.41 10.36 -40.93
N ASP A 412 -29.19 9.97 -41.94
CA ASP A 412 -30.50 9.35 -41.75
C ASP A 412 -30.35 7.86 -41.41
N ILE A 413 -29.52 7.59 -40.40
CA ILE A 413 -29.17 6.26 -39.92
C ILE A 413 -29.53 6.23 -38.42
N PRO A 414 -30.53 5.46 -38.00
CA PRO A 414 -30.97 5.46 -36.62
C PRO A 414 -29.89 4.93 -35.67
N LEU A 415 -29.80 5.55 -34.49
CA LEU A 415 -28.74 5.34 -33.52
C LEU A 415 -29.30 4.85 -32.18
N ALA A 416 -28.66 3.86 -31.57
CA ALA A 416 -28.93 3.40 -30.21
C ALA A 416 -27.68 3.53 -29.34
N VAL A 417 -27.84 4.01 -28.09
CA VAL A 417 -26.75 4.11 -27.11
C VAL A 417 -27.03 3.18 -25.94
N LEU A 418 -26.07 2.30 -25.63
CA LEU A 418 -26.07 1.48 -24.43
C LEU A 418 -24.91 1.89 -23.53
N GLY A 419 -25.25 2.42 -22.35
CA GLY A 419 -24.28 2.88 -21.37
C GLY A 419 -23.79 1.76 -20.45
N PHE A 420 -22.48 1.63 -20.30
CA PHE A 420 -21.88 0.75 -19.29
C PHE A 420 -21.30 1.58 -18.15
N GLY A 421 -21.74 1.30 -16.92
CA GLY A 421 -21.29 2.04 -15.74
C GLY A 421 -21.37 1.22 -14.46
N ASP A 422 -21.08 1.87 -13.34
CA ASP A 422 -21.19 1.29 -12.01
C ASP A 422 -21.84 2.33 -11.09
N ARG A 423 -23.02 2.00 -10.53
CA ARG A 423 -23.82 2.89 -9.69
C ARG A 423 -23.13 3.26 -8.37
N SER A 424 -22.03 2.60 -8.02
CA SER A 424 -21.19 3.00 -6.88
C SER A 424 -20.38 4.28 -7.15
N PHE A 425 -20.30 4.74 -8.40
CA PHE A 425 -19.68 6.01 -8.77
C PHE A 425 -20.74 7.09 -9.02
N PRO A 426 -20.53 8.33 -8.55
CA PRO A 426 -21.49 9.43 -8.77
C PRO A 426 -21.80 9.69 -10.25
N ALA A 427 -20.80 9.54 -11.12
CA ALA A 427 -20.93 9.76 -12.57
C ALA A 427 -21.44 8.52 -13.33
N TYR A 428 -22.50 7.86 -12.83
CA TYR A 428 -23.05 6.65 -13.43
C TYR A 428 -23.50 6.89 -14.89
N CYS A 429 -22.87 6.16 -15.82
CA CYS A 429 -23.10 6.24 -17.28
C CYS A 429 -22.96 7.65 -17.88
N ALA A 430 -22.20 8.55 -17.24
CA ALA A 430 -22.12 9.96 -17.64
C ALA A 430 -21.61 10.15 -19.08
N PHE A 431 -20.65 9.34 -19.55
CA PHE A 431 -20.16 9.44 -20.93
C PHE A 431 -21.25 9.04 -21.94
N ALA A 432 -21.97 7.95 -21.67
CA ALA A 432 -23.07 7.50 -22.52
C ALA A 432 -24.22 8.53 -22.57
N LYS A 433 -24.54 9.15 -21.43
CA LYS A 433 -25.51 10.26 -21.35
C LYS A 433 -25.07 11.46 -22.19
N SER A 434 -23.79 11.81 -22.13
CA SER A 434 -23.22 12.90 -22.93
C SER A 434 -23.30 12.60 -24.44
N VAL A 435 -23.04 11.35 -24.82
CA VAL A 435 -23.18 10.87 -26.20
C VAL A 435 -24.63 10.94 -26.69
N ALA A 436 -25.58 10.44 -25.89
CA ALA A 436 -27.01 10.50 -26.23
C ALA A 436 -27.49 11.95 -26.40
N THR A 437 -27.14 12.83 -25.45
CA THR A 437 -27.50 14.26 -25.50
C THR A 437 -26.93 14.94 -26.76
N ALA A 438 -25.67 14.64 -27.11
CA ALA A 438 -25.04 15.21 -28.29
C ALA A 438 -25.66 14.69 -29.61
N ALA A 439 -26.05 13.41 -29.65
CA ALA A 439 -26.72 12.82 -30.82
C ALA A 439 -28.12 13.43 -31.01
N GLU A 440 -28.90 13.57 -29.93
CA GLU A 440 -30.21 14.21 -29.92
C GLU A 440 -30.12 15.67 -30.37
N ALA A 441 -29.18 16.45 -29.82
CA ALA A 441 -28.95 17.85 -30.20
C ALA A 441 -28.56 18.01 -31.69
N LYS A 442 -28.00 16.96 -32.31
CA LYS A 442 -27.67 16.91 -33.74
C LYS A 442 -28.80 16.38 -34.61
N GLY A 443 -29.93 15.98 -34.02
CA GLY A 443 -31.09 15.46 -34.74
C GLY A 443 -30.89 14.06 -35.30
N TRP A 444 -30.05 13.22 -34.67
CA TRP A 444 -29.94 11.81 -35.06
C TRP A 444 -31.26 11.08 -34.81
N PRO A 445 -31.76 10.28 -35.78
CA PRO A 445 -32.92 9.43 -35.54
C PRO A 445 -32.60 8.42 -34.43
N GLU A 446 -33.49 8.27 -33.45
CA GLU A 446 -33.28 7.35 -32.33
C GLU A 446 -33.83 5.96 -32.68
N LEU A 447 -32.99 4.92 -32.58
CA LEU A 447 -33.43 3.52 -32.74
C LEU A 447 -34.07 2.99 -31.46
N LEU A 448 -33.49 3.34 -30.31
CA LEU A 448 -33.91 2.96 -28.97
C LEU A 448 -33.51 4.05 -27.98
N PRO A 449 -34.32 4.30 -26.93
CA PRO A 449 -33.94 5.18 -25.85
C PRO A 449 -32.65 4.69 -25.18
N LEU A 450 -31.84 5.64 -24.67
CA LEU A 450 -30.65 5.33 -23.88
C LEU A 450 -31.00 4.37 -22.73
N ASP A 451 -30.33 3.21 -22.71
CA ASP A 451 -30.40 2.26 -21.59
C ASP A 451 -29.02 2.11 -20.92
N THR A 452 -28.98 1.55 -19.72
CA THR A 452 -27.78 1.44 -18.90
C THR A 452 -27.60 0.06 -18.28
N ILE A 453 -26.35 -0.39 -18.23
CA ILE A 453 -25.94 -1.65 -17.61
C ILE A 453 -25.15 -1.32 -16.34
N ASP A 454 -25.62 -1.78 -15.19
CA ASP A 454 -24.87 -1.68 -13.93
C ASP A 454 -23.86 -2.82 -13.81
N ARG A 455 -22.59 -2.49 -13.57
CA ARG A 455 -21.50 -3.43 -13.23
C ARG A 455 -21.43 -4.63 -14.17
N GLN A 456 -21.65 -4.38 -15.46
CA GLN A 456 -21.57 -5.39 -16.51
C GLN A 456 -22.55 -6.56 -16.29
N SER A 457 -23.74 -6.27 -15.77
CA SER A 457 -24.82 -7.24 -15.58
C SER A 457 -25.20 -7.92 -16.91
N PRO A 458 -25.03 -9.27 -17.03
CA PRO A 458 -25.51 -10.02 -18.18
C PRO A 458 -27.04 -9.99 -18.31
N GLN A 459 -27.76 -9.83 -17.19
CA GLN A 459 -29.21 -9.75 -17.16
C GLN A 459 -29.71 -8.43 -17.74
N ASP A 460 -29.08 -7.31 -17.37
CA ASP A 460 -29.40 -5.99 -17.95
C ASP A 460 -29.14 -6.01 -19.46
N PHE A 461 -28.04 -6.66 -19.87
CA PHE A 461 -27.70 -6.82 -21.27
C PHE A 461 -28.68 -7.70 -22.05
N ALA A 462 -29.13 -8.81 -21.46
CA ALA A 462 -30.14 -9.68 -22.07
C ALA A 462 -31.49 -8.96 -22.22
N ARG A 463 -31.92 -8.21 -21.19
CA ARG A 463 -33.13 -7.37 -21.24
C ARG A 463 -33.05 -6.35 -22.38
N TRP A 464 -31.94 -5.62 -22.46
CA TRP A 464 -31.71 -4.66 -23.54
C TRP A 464 -31.64 -5.35 -24.92
N GLY A 465 -31.06 -6.55 -24.98
CA GLY A 465 -31.04 -7.38 -26.19
C GLY A 465 -32.43 -7.73 -26.71
N GLY A 466 -33.37 -8.05 -25.81
CA GLY A 466 -34.77 -8.27 -26.17
C GLY A 466 -35.40 -7.02 -26.80
N ALA A 467 -35.26 -5.87 -26.15
CA ALA A 467 -35.75 -4.59 -26.69
C ALA A 467 -35.13 -4.23 -28.06
N LEU A 468 -33.85 -4.56 -28.26
CA LEU A 468 -33.19 -4.41 -29.55
C LEU A 468 -33.74 -5.41 -30.58
N GLY A 469 -33.99 -6.66 -30.22
CA GLY A 469 -34.63 -7.65 -31.09
C GLY A 469 -35.99 -7.16 -31.58
N ASP A 470 -36.82 -6.66 -30.67
CA ASP A 470 -38.15 -6.11 -30.98
C ASP A 470 -38.07 -4.93 -31.96
N ALA A 471 -37.17 -3.96 -31.71
CA ALA A 471 -36.98 -2.80 -32.58
C ALA A 471 -36.43 -3.17 -33.97
N LEU A 472 -35.71 -4.29 -34.07
CA LEU A 472 -35.14 -4.80 -35.31
C LEU A 472 -36.05 -5.82 -36.03
N TRP A 473 -37.15 -6.24 -35.40
CA TRP A 473 -38.03 -7.31 -35.86
C TRP A 473 -37.28 -8.64 -36.08
N ILE A 474 -36.35 -8.97 -35.16
CA ILE A 474 -35.58 -10.22 -35.17
C ILE A 474 -35.60 -10.87 -33.79
N GLU A 475 -35.55 -12.20 -33.73
CA GLU A 475 -35.35 -12.92 -32.47
C GLU A 475 -33.87 -12.79 -32.05
N LEU A 476 -33.61 -12.03 -30.98
CA LEU A 476 -32.26 -11.74 -30.50
C LEU A 476 -32.09 -12.18 -29.03
N GLU A 477 -31.50 -13.34 -28.83
CA GLU A 477 -31.14 -13.83 -27.49
C GLU A 477 -29.66 -13.54 -27.19
N LEU A 478 -29.39 -12.72 -26.17
CA LEU A 478 -28.03 -12.35 -25.77
C LEU A 478 -27.58 -13.09 -24.51
N THR A 479 -26.87 -14.20 -24.70
CA THR A 479 -26.24 -14.95 -23.60
C THR A 479 -24.78 -14.52 -23.45
N HIS A 480 -24.53 -13.50 -22.63
CA HIS A 480 -23.16 -13.05 -22.33
C HIS A 480 -22.57 -13.84 -21.17
N GLN A 481 -21.57 -14.68 -21.45
CA GLN A 481 -20.69 -15.24 -20.44
C GLN A 481 -19.37 -14.45 -20.45
N PRO A 482 -18.98 -13.84 -19.32
CA PRO A 482 -17.66 -13.24 -19.20
C PRO A 482 -16.60 -14.31 -19.49
N VAL A 483 -15.75 -14.08 -20.49
CA VAL A 483 -14.62 -14.96 -20.77
C VAL A 483 -13.69 -14.90 -19.56
N GLN A 484 -13.71 -15.95 -18.74
CA GLN A 484 -12.66 -16.18 -17.75
C GLN A 484 -11.35 -16.33 -18.53
N PRO A 485 -10.24 -15.68 -18.12
CA PRO A 485 -8.95 -15.98 -18.70
C PRO A 485 -8.71 -17.48 -18.55
N GLN A 486 -8.54 -18.19 -19.67
CA GLN A 486 -8.02 -19.56 -19.63
C GLN A 486 -6.65 -19.47 -18.97
N ASN A 487 -6.53 -20.06 -17.79
CA ASN A 487 -5.21 -20.42 -17.26
C ASN A 487 -4.70 -21.53 -18.18
N ASP A 488 -3.96 -21.16 -19.23
CA ASP A 488 -3.21 -22.09 -20.08
C ASP A 488 -1.99 -22.65 -19.33
N HIS A 489 -2.20 -23.15 -18.11
CA HIS A 489 -1.27 -23.97 -17.34
C HIS A 489 -2.05 -24.96 -16.46
N ALA A 490 -2.75 -25.88 -17.12
CA ALA A 490 -3.04 -27.19 -16.56
C ALA A 490 -3.13 -28.18 -17.74
N ASP A 491 -1.99 -28.77 -18.09
CA ASP A 491 -1.97 -29.97 -18.94
C ASP A 491 -2.85 -31.05 -18.25
N PRO A 492 -3.91 -31.56 -18.91
CA PRO A 492 -4.76 -32.63 -18.35
C PRO A 492 -4.01 -33.94 -18.09
N ARG A 493 -2.72 -34.04 -18.47
CA ARG A 493 -1.90 -35.25 -18.33
C ARG A 493 -1.18 -35.37 -16.99
N LEU A 494 -1.29 -34.39 -16.09
CA LEU A 494 -0.73 -34.45 -14.73
C LEU A 494 -1.83 -34.45 -13.66
N ALA A 495 -2.74 -35.42 -13.74
CA ALA A 495 -3.55 -35.83 -12.60
C ALA A 495 -2.79 -36.91 -11.79
N PRO A 496 -2.58 -36.76 -10.47
CA PRO A 496 -2.05 -37.85 -9.66
C PRO A 496 -3.05 -39.00 -9.65
N ARG A 497 -2.62 -40.17 -10.14
CA ARG A 497 -3.31 -41.44 -10.00
C ARG A 497 -3.36 -41.84 -8.52
N LEU A 498 -4.41 -41.43 -7.80
CA LEU A 498 -4.84 -42.16 -6.60
C LEU A 498 -5.72 -43.33 -7.04
N ARG A 499 -5.04 -44.45 -7.32
CA ARG A 499 -5.65 -45.71 -7.71
C ARG A 499 -6.26 -46.37 -6.48
N ARG A 500 -7.58 -46.55 -6.53
CA ARG A 500 -8.40 -47.47 -5.73
C ARG A 500 -7.69 -48.82 -5.51
N ARG A 501 -7.46 -49.20 -4.25
CA ARG A 501 -7.66 -50.57 -3.72
C ARG A 501 -9.02 -50.53 -3.01
N GLY A 502 -9.95 -51.46 -3.09
CA GLY A 502 -10.12 -52.73 -3.78
C GLY A 502 -11.41 -53.31 -3.17
N ALA A 503 -12.33 -53.82 -4.00
CA ALA A 503 -13.40 -54.73 -3.59
C ALA A 503 -14.01 -55.29 -4.87
N GLY A 504 -13.82 -56.59 -5.09
CA GLY A 504 -14.33 -57.34 -6.23
C GLY A 504 -15.85 -57.58 -6.15
N PRO A 505 -16.45 -58.16 -7.19
CA PRO A 505 -17.89 -58.27 -7.33
C PRO A 505 -18.35 -59.67 -6.89
N ASP A 506 -19.09 -59.76 -5.79
CA ASP A 506 -19.81 -60.99 -5.45
C ASP A 506 -21.27 -60.92 -5.87
N ARG A 507 -21.59 -61.85 -6.76
CA ARG A 507 -22.93 -62.21 -7.22
C ARG A 507 -23.63 -62.99 -6.12
N HIS A 508 -24.87 -62.65 -5.79
CA HIS A 508 -25.80 -63.58 -5.13
C HIS A 508 -27.14 -63.65 -5.88
N PRO A 509 -27.65 -64.87 -6.18
CA PRO A 509 -28.98 -65.12 -6.74
C PRO A 509 -30.05 -65.31 -5.64
N PRO A 510 -31.34 -65.52 -5.98
CA PRO A 510 -32.50 -65.17 -5.15
C PRO A 510 -33.14 -66.34 -4.37
N LEU A 511 -34.29 -66.06 -3.71
CA LEU A 511 -35.26 -66.93 -2.97
C LEU A 511 -35.14 -66.73 -1.44
N ARG A 512 -36.19 -66.58 -0.60
CA ARG A 512 -37.62 -66.96 -0.64
C ARG A 512 -38.37 -66.22 0.51
N VAL A 513 -39.63 -65.88 0.26
CA VAL A 513 -40.85 -66.00 1.12
C VAL A 513 -40.97 -65.23 2.45
N SER A 514 -41.98 -64.34 2.45
CA SER A 514 -42.89 -63.76 3.48
C SER A 514 -43.26 -64.62 4.71
N PRO A 515 -44.21 -64.23 5.59
CA PRO A 515 -44.61 -62.92 6.17
C PRO A 515 -44.74 -62.99 7.71
N ARG A 516 -45.00 -61.87 8.41
CA ARG A 516 -46.13 -61.68 9.37
C ARG A 516 -45.97 -60.47 10.30
N LEU A 517 -47.11 -59.75 10.44
CA LEU A 517 -47.72 -59.07 11.61
C LEU A 517 -46.83 -58.18 12.52
N ALA A 518 -47.27 -57.08 13.12
CA ALA A 518 -48.48 -56.26 13.07
C ALA A 518 -48.32 -55.16 14.14
N ARG A 519 -49.07 -54.05 13.96
CA ARG A 519 -49.65 -53.16 14.99
C ARG A 519 -48.67 -52.38 15.90
N ALA A 520 -48.71 -51.06 15.99
CA ALA A 520 -49.78 -50.05 16.19
C ALA A 520 -49.65 -49.47 17.61
N THR A 521 -49.50 -48.13 17.68
CA THR A 521 -49.99 -47.16 18.70
C THR A 521 -49.20 -45.85 18.44
N ALA A 522 -49.72 -44.74 17.92
CA ALA A 522 -50.78 -43.84 18.42
C ALA A 522 -50.52 -43.42 19.88
N ALA A 523 -50.55 -42.16 20.33
CA ALA A 523 -50.83 -40.87 19.72
C ALA A 523 -50.60 -39.76 20.79
N ARG A 524 -50.70 -38.50 20.33
CA ARG A 524 -51.28 -37.31 21.01
C ARG A 524 -50.45 -36.49 22.01
N GLY A 525 -50.47 -35.18 21.76
CA GLY A 525 -50.31 -34.11 22.76
C GLY A 525 -50.05 -32.75 22.12
N ARG A 526 -51.03 -32.15 21.44
CA ARG A 526 -51.78 -30.93 21.85
C ARG A 526 -51.11 -29.57 21.59
N VAL A 527 -51.71 -28.91 20.59
CA VAL A 527 -51.91 -27.48 20.32
C VAL A 527 -51.96 -26.55 21.55
N ARG A 528 -51.38 -25.35 21.42
CA ARG A 528 -51.89 -24.09 22.01
C ARG A 528 -51.55 -22.89 21.12
N THR A 529 -52.54 -22.02 20.96
CA THR A 529 -52.63 -20.81 20.13
C THR A 529 -52.23 -19.53 20.92
N VAL A 530 -51.39 -18.65 20.34
CA VAL A 530 -51.49 -17.17 20.02
C VAL A 530 -52.32 -16.23 20.98
N PRO A 531 -52.17 -14.86 21.10
CA PRO A 531 -51.19 -13.82 20.64
C PRO A 531 -50.72 -12.76 21.70
N ASP A 532 -49.92 -11.78 21.22
CA ASP A 532 -49.76 -10.34 21.55
C ASP A 532 -49.17 -9.84 22.89
N GLY A 533 -48.21 -8.91 22.74
CA GLY A 533 -47.54 -8.09 23.75
C GLY A 533 -46.36 -7.34 23.16
#